data_AF-A0A831NTI9-F1
#
_entry.id   AF-A0A831NTI9-F1
#
_cell.length_a   1.000
_cell.length_b   1.000
_cell.length_c   1.000
_cell.angle_alpha   90.00
_cell.angle_beta   90.00
_cell.angle_gamma   90.00
#
_symmetry.space_group_name_H-M   'P 1'
#
loop_
_entity.id
_entity.type
_entity.pdbx_description
1 polymer ?
#
loop_
_entity_poly.entity_id
_entity_poly.type
_entity_poly.pdbx_seq_one_letter_code
_entity_poly.pdbx_strand_id
1 'polypeptide(L)'
;HMRERVYAPHPDELELIYRKLPANEEEAKYPFGDIHGDLVPPMPVFGKGHHTYVTGLTHDEKGRPKTVESEIHEKLIKRIVEKIEKNKKDIVDYEVYGLEDAEIVIIGFGIVTRSAMRAVKELRKKGIKAGLLKLNVLWPFDFELIERIAEKAGKIYVVEMNLGQLYHMVKEGANGKAPVELIPKIGGEIHTPKEIIERIKDNLR
;
A
#
# COMPACT_ATOMS: atom_id res chain seq x y z
N HIS A 1 4.88 -24.61 -10.90
CA HIS A 1 3.89 -23.86 -11.69
C HIS A 1 2.56 -23.82 -10.96
N MET A 2 2.02 -22.62 -10.69
CA MET A 2 0.67 -22.43 -10.14
C MET A 2 -0.29 -22.16 -11.32
N ARG A 3 -1.47 -22.78 -11.32
CA ARG A 3 -2.54 -22.50 -12.28
C ARG A 3 -3.79 -22.16 -11.51
N GLU A 4 -4.44 -21.07 -11.88
CA GLU A 4 -5.69 -20.63 -11.28
C GLU A 4 -6.64 -20.16 -12.38
N ARG A 5 -7.94 -20.35 -12.14
CA ARG A 5 -8.96 -19.78 -13.01
C ARG A 5 -9.09 -18.30 -12.67
N VAL A 6 -8.76 -17.44 -13.62
CA VAL A 6 -8.99 -16.01 -13.53
C VAL A 6 -10.32 -15.66 -14.19
N TYR A 7 -11.06 -14.73 -13.58
CA TYR A 7 -12.17 -14.05 -14.23
C TYR A 7 -11.61 -12.79 -14.90
N ALA A 8 -11.78 -12.69 -16.22
CA ALA A 8 -11.48 -11.48 -16.96
C ALA A 8 -12.81 -10.76 -17.19
N PRO A 9 -13.08 -9.63 -16.52
CA PRO A 9 -14.31 -8.87 -16.72
C PRO A 9 -14.42 -8.40 -18.18
N HIS A 10 -15.64 -8.27 -18.69
CA HIS A 10 -15.86 -7.64 -19.99
C HIS A 10 -15.38 -6.17 -19.94
N PRO A 11 -14.83 -5.58 -21.03
CA PRO A 11 -14.40 -4.18 -21.03
C PRO A 11 -15.48 -3.19 -20.56
N ASP A 12 -16.74 -3.48 -20.82
CA ASP A 12 -17.88 -2.64 -20.39
C ASP A 12 -18.16 -2.71 -18.87
N GLU A 13 -17.58 -3.69 -18.18
CA GLU A 13 -17.62 -3.81 -16.71
C GLU A 13 -16.50 -2.99 -16.04
N LEU A 14 -15.56 -2.44 -16.82
CA LEU A 14 -14.43 -1.68 -16.31
C LEU A 14 -14.76 -0.19 -16.24
N GLU A 15 -14.61 0.38 -15.04
CA GLU A 15 -14.61 1.83 -14.88
C GLU A 15 -13.28 2.42 -15.39
N LEU A 16 -13.35 3.28 -16.41
CA LEU A 16 -12.19 3.96 -16.97
C LEU A 16 -12.04 5.35 -16.37
N ILE A 17 -10.98 5.54 -15.58
CA ILE A 17 -10.62 6.84 -15.01
C ILE A 17 -9.50 7.46 -15.84
N TYR A 18 -9.78 8.60 -16.46
CA TYR A 18 -8.80 9.35 -17.25
C TYR A 18 -8.11 10.43 -16.42
N ARG A 19 -6.84 10.68 -16.74
CA ARG A 19 -6.11 11.80 -16.14
C ARG A 19 -6.80 13.13 -16.48
N LYS A 20 -6.67 14.09 -15.58
CA LYS A 20 -7.11 15.46 -15.78
C LYS A 20 -6.34 16.12 -16.94
N LEU A 21 -7.09 16.68 -17.89
CA LEU A 21 -6.56 17.44 -19.03
C LEU A 21 -6.84 18.92 -18.83
N PRO A 22 -5.97 19.81 -19.35
CA PRO A 22 -6.22 21.25 -19.29
C PRO A 22 -7.45 21.59 -20.14
N ALA A 23 -8.36 22.40 -19.59
CA ALA A 23 -9.56 22.82 -20.31
C ALA A 23 -9.26 23.92 -21.35
N ASN A 24 -8.16 24.66 -21.19
CA ASN A 24 -7.74 25.77 -22.04
C ASN A 24 -6.22 25.99 -21.98
N GLU A 25 -5.72 26.93 -22.79
CA GLU A 25 -4.28 27.26 -22.84
C GLU A 25 -3.74 27.87 -21.55
N GLU A 26 -4.56 28.56 -20.75
CA GLU A 26 -4.12 29.14 -19.48
C GLU A 26 -3.82 28.05 -18.46
N GLU A 27 -4.68 27.05 -18.32
CA GLU A 27 -4.43 25.89 -17.47
C GLU A 27 -3.18 25.12 -17.91
N ALA A 28 -2.98 24.97 -19.23
CA ALA A 28 -1.84 24.26 -19.78
C ALA A 28 -0.48 24.91 -19.46
N LYS A 29 -0.45 26.19 -19.03
CA LYS A 29 0.77 26.87 -18.60
C LYS A 29 1.29 26.39 -17.25
N TYR A 30 0.47 25.71 -16.44
CA TYR A 30 0.79 25.30 -15.07
C TYR A 30 0.65 23.79 -14.85
N PRO A 31 1.38 22.95 -15.62
CA PRO A 31 1.30 21.48 -15.56
C PRO A 31 1.70 20.88 -14.20
N PHE A 32 2.34 21.66 -13.33
CA PHE A 32 2.75 21.23 -11.98
C PHE A 32 2.14 22.10 -10.87
N GLY A 33 1.29 23.08 -11.22
CA GLY A 33 0.67 24.02 -10.28
C GLY A 33 -0.73 23.60 -9.86
N ASP A 34 -1.05 23.76 -8.58
CA ASP A 34 -2.37 23.40 -8.04
C ASP A 34 -3.43 24.47 -8.35
N ILE A 35 -3.80 24.59 -9.62
CA ILE A 35 -4.75 25.61 -10.09
C ILE A 35 -6.21 25.33 -9.70
N HIS A 36 -6.50 24.09 -9.30
CA HIS A 36 -7.85 23.64 -8.95
C HIS A 36 -8.03 23.36 -7.45
N GLY A 37 -6.96 23.43 -6.65
CA GLY A 37 -7.00 23.20 -5.21
C GLY A 37 -7.10 21.73 -4.80
N ASP A 38 -6.99 20.79 -5.75
CA ASP A 38 -7.06 19.35 -5.54
C ASP A 38 -5.68 18.67 -5.56
N LEU A 39 -4.60 19.45 -5.65
CA LEU A 39 -3.19 19.03 -5.72
C LEU A 39 -2.81 18.23 -6.99
N VAL A 40 -3.78 18.00 -7.88
CA VAL A 40 -3.65 17.22 -9.12
C VAL A 40 -3.80 18.16 -10.33
N PRO A 41 -2.68 18.76 -10.80
CA PRO A 41 -2.70 19.67 -11.94
C PRO A 41 -3.20 18.96 -13.21
N PRO A 42 -3.98 19.64 -14.06
CA PRO A 42 -4.24 19.14 -15.40
C PRO A 42 -2.94 19.05 -16.19
N MET A 43 -2.59 17.85 -16.65
CA MET A 43 -1.33 17.62 -17.33
C MET A 43 -1.54 17.63 -18.86
N PRO A 44 -0.92 18.55 -19.61
CA PRO A 44 -0.97 18.55 -21.07
C PRO A 44 -0.41 17.26 -21.67
N VAL A 45 -0.99 16.83 -22.80
CA VAL A 45 -0.54 15.64 -23.53
C VAL A 45 0.51 16.04 -24.56
N PHE A 46 1.60 15.28 -24.61
CA PHE A 46 2.65 15.48 -25.61
C PHE A 46 2.10 15.37 -27.03
N GLY A 47 2.51 16.29 -27.91
CA GLY A 47 2.03 16.33 -29.29
C GLY A 47 0.65 16.97 -29.50
N LYS A 48 0.03 17.55 -28.47
CA LYS A 48 -1.25 18.29 -28.56
C LYS A 48 -1.09 19.81 -28.58
N GLY A 49 0.06 20.32 -29.01
CA GLY A 49 0.30 21.77 -29.18
C GLY A 49 0.77 22.53 -27.93
N HIS A 50 0.91 21.86 -26.79
CA HIS A 50 1.42 22.49 -25.56
C HIS A 50 2.93 22.30 -25.41
N HIS A 51 3.64 23.41 -25.14
CA HIS A 51 5.07 23.42 -24.86
C HIS A 51 5.33 23.18 -23.37
N THR A 52 5.23 21.92 -22.94
CA THR A 52 5.47 21.52 -21.55
C THR A 52 6.90 21.03 -21.37
N TYR A 53 7.66 21.68 -20.48
CA TYR A 53 8.98 21.24 -20.08
C TYR A 53 8.87 20.35 -18.84
N VAL A 54 9.27 19.09 -18.96
CA VAL A 54 9.24 18.09 -17.88
C VAL A 54 10.68 17.79 -17.45
N THR A 55 10.95 17.87 -16.15
CA THR A 55 12.29 17.64 -15.60
C THR A 55 12.23 16.93 -14.25
N GLY A 56 13.28 16.18 -13.92
CA GLY A 56 13.47 15.59 -12.60
C GLY A 56 14.12 16.55 -11.57
N LEU A 57 14.56 17.74 -12.02
CA LEU A 57 15.07 18.79 -11.14
C LEU A 57 13.93 19.43 -10.35
N THR A 58 14.23 20.05 -9.21
CA THR A 58 13.30 21.00 -8.57
C THR A 58 12.85 22.04 -9.60
N HIS A 59 11.55 22.28 -9.68
CA HIS A 59 10.95 23.18 -10.66
C HIS A 59 9.77 23.97 -10.11
N ASP A 60 9.48 25.11 -10.75
CA ASP A 60 8.25 25.86 -10.52
C ASP A 60 7.02 25.16 -11.14
N GLU A 61 5.85 25.75 -10.95
CA GLU A 61 4.57 25.24 -11.46
C GLU A 61 4.50 25.09 -12.99
N LYS A 62 5.42 25.76 -13.71
CA LYS A 62 5.54 25.70 -15.17
C LYS A 62 6.56 24.65 -15.64
N GLY A 63 7.25 23.99 -14.71
CA GLY A 63 8.27 22.98 -14.97
C GLY A 63 9.69 23.56 -15.09
N ARG A 64 9.88 24.87 -14.95
CA ARG A 64 11.20 25.49 -15.15
C ARG A 64 12.11 25.15 -13.97
N PRO A 65 13.39 24.78 -14.19
CA PRO A 65 14.29 24.44 -13.09
C PRO A 65 14.51 25.59 -12.11
N LYS A 66 14.43 25.25 -10.83
CA LYS A 66 14.52 26.15 -9.67
C LYS A 66 15.34 25.49 -8.55
N THR A 67 16.49 24.96 -8.94
CA THR A 67 17.29 24.01 -8.13
C THR A 67 17.88 24.57 -6.85
N VAL A 68 17.97 25.90 -6.72
CA VAL A 68 18.53 26.58 -5.54
C VAL A 68 17.47 27.31 -4.72
N GLU A 69 16.19 27.25 -5.12
CA GLU A 69 15.10 27.99 -4.48
C GLU A 69 14.36 27.05 -3.50
N SER A 70 14.65 27.21 -2.20
CA SER A 70 14.14 26.32 -1.14
C SER A 70 12.61 26.34 -1.02
N GLU A 71 11.99 27.52 -1.11
CA GLU A 71 10.53 27.67 -1.01
C GLU A 71 9.81 26.97 -2.16
N ILE A 72 10.37 27.03 -3.37
CA ILE A 72 9.82 26.31 -4.52
C ILE A 72 9.97 24.80 -4.34
N HIS A 73 11.13 24.35 -3.84
CA HIS A 73 11.33 22.94 -3.53
C HIS A 73 10.30 22.44 -2.50
N GLU A 74 10.13 23.17 -1.40
CA GLU A 74 9.18 22.83 -0.36
C GLU A 74 7.75 22.73 -0.91
N LYS A 75 7.29 23.75 -1.66
CA LYS A 75 5.96 23.76 -2.28
C LYS A 75 5.76 22.58 -3.23
N LEU A 76 6.75 22.29 -4.08
CA LEU A 76 6.70 21.20 -5.05
C LEU A 76 6.59 19.83 -4.35
N ILE A 77 7.47 19.56 -3.38
CA ILE A 77 7.51 18.28 -2.68
C ILE A 77 6.26 18.11 -1.82
N LYS A 78 5.84 19.14 -1.06
CA LYS A 78 4.59 19.09 -0.28
C LYS A 78 3.40 18.75 -1.16
N ARG A 79 3.21 19.41 -2.30
CA ARG A 79 2.12 19.07 -3.24
C ARG A 79 2.19 17.62 -3.71
N ILE A 80 3.37 17.12 -4.10
CA ILE A 80 3.55 15.75 -4.61
C ILE A 80 3.23 14.71 -3.54
N VAL A 81 3.60 14.95 -2.29
CA VAL A 81 3.33 14.04 -1.18
C VAL A 81 1.87 14.16 -0.73
N GLU A 82 1.37 15.37 -0.51
CA GLU A 82 0.02 15.64 -0.01
C GLU A 82 -1.07 15.15 -0.97
N LYS A 83 -0.85 15.16 -2.30
CA LYS A 83 -1.83 14.61 -3.25
C LYS A 83 -2.09 13.12 -3.02
N ILE A 84 -1.16 12.40 -2.39
CA ILE A 84 -1.27 10.97 -2.09
C ILE A 84 -1.76 10.79 -0.65
N GLU A 85 -1.12 11.44 0.31
CA GLU A 85 -1.46 11.34 1.73
C GLU A 85 -2.89 11.84 2.04
N LYS A 86 -3.34 12.95 1.43
CA LYS A 86 -4.71 13.46 1.64
C LYS A 86 -5.79 12.55 1.03
N ASN A 87 -5.42 11.75 0.02
CA ASN A 87 -6.31 10.79 -0.63
C ASN A 87 -6.06 9.36 -0.15
N LYS A 88 -5.37 9.19 0.99
CA LYS A 88 -5.05 7.87 1.57
C LYS A 88 -6.28 6.97 1.71
N LYS A 89 -7.44 7.53 2.07
CA LYS A 89 -8.69 6.77 2.22
C LYS A 89 -9.18 6.12 0.92
N ASP A 90 -8.88 6.73 -0.22
CA ASP A 90 -9.27 6.23 -1.55
C ASP A 90 -8.23 5.26 -2.14
N ILE A 91 -7.01 5.26 -1.58
CA ILE A 91 -5.87 4.49 -2.09
C ILE A 91 -5.58 3.24 -1.25
N VAL A 92 -5.78 3.32 0.07
CA VAL A 92 -5.55 2.19 0.97
C VAL A 92 -6.52 1.06 0.59
N ASP A 93 -5.95 -0.09 0.26
CA ASP A 93 -6.69 -1.29 -0.09
C ASP A 93 -6.09 -2.52 0.61
N TYR A 94 -6.97 -3.33 1.19
CA TYR A 94 -6.64 -4.52 1.94
C TYR A 94 -7.83 -5.48 2.02
N GLU A 95 -7.53 -6.74 2.24
CA GLU A 95 -8.51 -7.80 2.48
C GLU A 95 -8.35 -8.35 3.90
N VAL A 96 -9.47 -8.65 4.55
CA VAL A 96 -9.51 -9.22 5.90
C VAL A 96 -10.14 -10.61 5.89
N TYR A 97 -9.71 -11.48 6.80
CA TYR A 97 -10.36 -12.76 7.04
C TYR A 97 -10.29 -13.16 8.50
N GLY A 98 -11.45 -13.32 9.13
CA GLY A 98 -11.59 -13.79 10.52
C GLY A 98 -10.83 -12.91 11.51
N LEU A 99 -10.86 -11.59 11.31
CA LEU A 99 -10.14 -10.60 12.12
C LEU A 99 -10.95 -10.14 13.34
N GLU A 100 -12.25 -10.35 13.33
CA GLU A 100 -13.21 -9.82 14.30
C GLU A 100 -13.00 -10.36 15.71
N ASP A 101 -12.60 -11.64 15.82
CA ASP A 101 -12.35 -12.36 17.07
C ASP A 101 -10.89 -12.82 17.22
N ALA A 102 -10.00 -12.36 16.33
CA ALA A 102 -8.64 -12.87 16.23
C ALA A 102 -7.77 -12.50 17.45
N GLU A 103 -7.24 -13.52 18.12
CA GLU A 103 -6.18 -13.38 19.14
C GLU A 103 -4.79 -13.40 18.48
N ILE A 104 -4.67 -14.12 17.36
CA ILE A 104 -3.45 -14.15 16.54
C ILE A 104 -3.77 -13.54 15.18
N VAL A 105 -3.04 -12.52 14.77
CA VAL A 105 -3.22 -11.88 13.46
C VAL A 105 -2.00 -12.14 12.60
N ILE A 106 -2.22 -12.65 11.40
CA ILE A 106 -1.20 -12.74 10.36
C ILE A 106 -1.35 -11.54 9.44
N ILE A 107 -0.27 -10.82 9.16
CA ILE A 107 -0.23 -9.70 8.23
C ILE A 107 0.76 -10.02 7.10
N GLY A 108 0.38 -9.76 5.86
CA GLY A 108 1.27 -9.95 4.71
C GLY A 108 0.76 -9.30 3.44
N PHE A 109 1.55 -9.38 2.38
CA PHE A 109 1.21 -8.85 1.06
C PHE A 109 1.70 -9.80 -0.04
N GLY A 110 1.15 -9.64 -1.25
CA GLY A 110 1.55 -10.44 -2.41
C GLY A 110 1.24 -11.94 -2.25
N ILE A 111 2.02 -12.78 -2.92
CA ILE A 111 1.69 -14.21 -3.13
C ILE A 111 1.63 -15.04 -1.83
N VAL A 112 2.41 -14.68 -0.82
CA VAL A 112 2.50 -15.44 0.44
C VAL A 112 1.20 -15.43 1.23
N THR A 113 0.35 -14.42 1.00
CA THR A 113 -0.96 -14.27 1.65
C THR A 113 -1.91 -15.43 1.35
N ARG A 114 -1.72 -16.16 0.25
CA ARG A 114 -2.48 -17.39 -0.06
C ARG A 114 -2.14 -18.51 0.91
N SER A 115 -0.86 -18.72 1.18
CA SER A 115 -0.40 -19.69 2.18
C SER A 115 -0.83 -19.28 3.59
N ALA A 116 -0.73 -17.98 3.90
CA ALA A 116 -1.21 -17.44 5.18
C ALA A 116 -2.73 -17.66 5.36
N MET A 117 -3.54 -17.38 4.34
CA MET A 117 -4.99 -17.64 4.36
C MET A 117 -5.29 -19.11 4.65
N ARG A 118 -4.55 -20.02 4.02
CA ARG A 118 -4.70 -21.45 4.27
C ARG A 118 -4.29 -21.82 5.70
N ALA A 119 -3.20 -21.24 6.20
CA ALA A 119 -2.74 -21.42 7.59
C ALA A 119 -3.79 -20.95 8.60
N VAL A 120 -4.37 -19.76 8.40
CA VAL A 120 -5.46 -19.23 9.24
C VAL A 120 -6.67 -20.17 9.25
N LYS A 121 -7.11 -20.66 8.09
CA LYS A 121 -8.21 -21.63 7.99
C LYS A 121 -7.93 -22.92 8.78
N GLU A 122 -6.71 -23.42 8.73
CA GLU A 122 -6.31 -24.63 9.46
C GLU A 122 -6.15 -24.41 10.96
N LEU A 123 -5.68 -23.23 11.39
CA LEU A 123 -5.62 -22.84 12.80
C LEU A 123 -7.03 -22.70 13.40
N ARG A 124 -7.95 -22.02 12.70
CA ARG A 124 -9.34 -21.88 13.15
C ARG A 124 -10.06 -23.21 13.26
N LYS A 125 -9.83 -24.17 12.35
CA LYS A 125 -10.34 -25.55 12.47
C LYS A 125 -9.87 -26.27 13.74
N LYS A 126 -8.76 -25.83 14.34
CA LYS A 126 -8.21 -26.36 15.60
C LYS A 126 -8.62 -25.52 16.82
N GLY A 127 -9.58 -24.62 16.67
CA GLY A 127 -10.08 -23.76 17.75
C GLY A 127 -9.20 -22.54 18.06
N ILE A 128 -8.15 -22.28 17.28
CA ILE A 128 -7.28 -21.10 17.46
C ILE A 128 -7.90 -19.92 16.71
N LYS A 129 -8.20 -18.83 17.43
CA LYS A 129 -8.75 -17.60 16.85
C LYS A 129 -7.68 -16.83 16.06
N ALA A 130 -7.38 -17.31 14.87
CA ALA A 130 -6.46 -16.66 13.94
C ALA A 130 -7.22 -15.79 12.93
N GLY A 131 -6.64 -14.66 12.57
CA GLY A 131 -7.11 -13.75 11.52
C GLY A 131 -6.00 -13.42 10.52
N LEU A 132 -6.39 -12.90 9.35
CA LEU A 132 -5.48 -12.43 8.30
C LEU A 132 -5.82 -10.99 7.90
N LEU A 133 -4.79 -10.15 7.82
CA LEU A 133 -4.79 -8.91 7.05
C LEU A 133 -3.89 -9.10 5.82
N LYS A 134 -4.47 -9.01 4.63
CA LYS A 134 -3.75 -8.98 3.35
C LYS A 134 -3.71 -7.54 2.86
N LEU A 135 -2.53 -6.96 2.76
CA LEU A 135 -2.35 -5.64 2.15
C LEU A 135 -2.27 -5.78 0.63
N ASN A 136 -3.10 -5.03 -0.09
CA ASN A 136 -3.05 -4.93 -1.55
C ASN A 136 -2.24 -3.68 -1.97
N VAL A 137 -2.32 -2.61 -1.18
CA VAL A 137 -1.50 -1.40 -1.32
C VAL A 137 -0.60 -1.26 -0.08
N LEU A 138 0.69 -0.97 -0.32
CA LEU A 138 1.69 -0.81 0.75
C LEU A 138 1.98 0.66 1.11
N TRP A 139 1.80 1.57 0.16
CA TRP A 139 1.98 3.01 0.39
C TRP A 139 0.88 3.81 -0.35
N PRO A 140 0.22 4.77 0.31
CA PRO A 140 0.40 5.22 1.70
C PRO A 140 0.06 4.13 2.72
N PHE A 141 0.87 4.00 3.77
CA PHE A 141 0.73 2.94 4.78
C PHE A 141 -0.28 3.34 5.85
N ASP A 142 -1.16 2.42 6.24
CA ASP A 142 -2.20 2.71 7.23
C ASP A 142 -1.81 2.32 8.66
N PHE A 143 -1.00 3.16 9.30
CA PHE A 143 -0.60 2.97 10.70
C PHE A 143 -1.80 2.88 11.65
N GLU A 144 -2.88 3.66 11.43
CA GLU A 144 -4.07 3.61 12.27
C GLU A 144 -4.80 2.26 12.17
N LEU A 145 -4.80 1.63 11.00
CA LEU A 145 -5.34 0.28 10.82
C LEU A 145 -4.54 -0.74 11.62
N ILE A 146 -3.20 -0.68 11.55
CA ILE A 146 -2.34 -1.59 12.29
C ILE A 146 -2.53 -1.39 13.80
N GLU A 147 -2.61 -0.14 14.25
CA GLU A 147 -2.81 0.19 15.65
C GLU A 147 -4.14 -0.38 16.19
N ARG A 148 -5.25 -0.18 15.46
CA ARG A 148 -6.57 -0.75 15.82
C ARG A 148 -6.57 -2.28 15.88
N ILE A 149 -5.80 -2.93 15.01
CA ILE A 149 -5.62 -4.39 15.04
C ILE A 149 -4.82 -4.81 16.27
N ALA A 150 -3.73 -4.10 16.56
CA ALA A 150 -2.85 -4.39 17.70
C ALA A 150 -3.55 -4.18 19.06
N GLU A 151 -4.56 -3.32 19.16
CA GLU A 151 -5.38 -3.16 20.36
C GLU A 151 -6.16 -4.42 20.76
N LYS A 152 -6.46 -5.29 19.79
CA LYS A 152 -7.28 -6.49 19.98
C LYS A 152 -6.48 -7.77 19.86
N ALA A 153 -5.46 -7.77 19.01
CA ALA A 153 -4.61 -8.93 18.78
C ALA A 153 -3.71 -9.19 20.01
N GLY A 154 -3.70 -10.44 20.49
CA GLY A 154 -2.70 -10.88 21.47
C GLY A 154 -1.30 -11.01 20.87
N LYS A 155 -1.20 -11.29 19.56
CA LYS A 155 0.07 -11.37 18.83
C LYS A 155 -0.11 -11.15 17.33
N ILE A 156 0.85 -10.47 16.71
CA ILE A 156 0.89 -10.22 15.28
C ILE A 156 2.09 -10.94 14.66
N TYR A 157 1.85 -11.66 13.56
CA TYR A 157 2.89 -12.28 12.75
C TYR A 157 2.92 -11.64 11.37
N VAL A 158 4.07 -11.11 10.97
CA VAL A 158 4.29 -10.59 9.62
C VAL A 158 4.92 -11.69 8.79
N VAL A 159 4.20 -12.13 7.75
CA VAL A 159 4.69 -13.15 6.81
C VAL A 159 5.06 -12.45 5.51
N GLU A 160 6.34 -12.46 5.17
CA GLU A 160 6.84 -11.83 3.95
C GLU A 160 8.02 -12.58 3.34
N MET A 161 8.13 -12.50 2.01
CA MET A 161 9.22 -13.10 1.24
C MET A 161 10.44 -12.15 1.14
N ASN A 162 10.76 -11.50 2.25
CA ASN A 162 11.92 -10.63 2.41
C ASN A 162 12.33 -10.64 3.90
N LEU A 163 13.26 -9.76 4.30
CA LEU A 163 13.90 -9.77 5.62
C LEU A 163 13.44 -8.64 6.56
N GLY A 164 12.26 -8.04 6.35
CA GLY A 164 11.68 -7.16 7.36
C GLY A 164 11.00 -5.89 6.85
N GLN A 165 10.80 -5.71 5.54
CA GLN A 165 10.32 -4.44 4.99
C GLN A 165 8.94 -4.07 5.53
N LEU A 166 7.97 -4.99 5.46
CA LEU A 166 6.66 -4.77 6.05
C LEU A 166 6.71 -4.91 7.57
N TYR A 167 7.55 -5.81 8.09
CA TYR A 167 7.62 -6.06 9.52
C TYR A 167 7.96 -4.80 10.33
N HIS A 168 8.91 -3.99 9.87
CA HIS A 168 9.27 -2.76 10.56
C HIS A 168 8.11 -1.75 10.60
N MET A 169 7.40 -1.59 9.48
CA MET A 169 6.22 -0.72 9.38
C MET A 169 5.08 -1.19 10.30
N VAL A 170 4.81 -2.51 10.31
CA VAL A 170 3.78 -3.10 11.18
C VAL A 170 4.17 -3.01 12.65
N LYS A 171 5.45 -3.22 12.98
CA LYS A 171 5.94 -3.11 14.35
C LYS A 171 5.82 -1.67 14.87
N GLU A 172 6.13 -0.68 14.03
CA GLU A 172 5.92 0.73 14.34
C GLU A 172 4.43 1.04 14.51
N GLY A 173 3.58 0.64 13.55
CA GLY A 173 2.13 0.87 13.63
C GLY A 173 1.43 0.15 14.77
N ALA A 174 1.94 -1.00 15.22
CA ALA A 174 1.42 -1.68 16.40
C ALA A 174 1.70 -0.90 17.70
N ASN A 175 2.68 0.01 17.69
CA ASN A 175 2.97 0.95 18.77
C ASN A 175 3.06 0.28 20.16
N GLY A 176 3.65 -0.92 20.21
CA GLY A 176 3.81 -1.71 21.44
C GLY A 176 2.52 -2.33 22.01
N LYS A 177 1.36 -2.14 21.37
CA LYS A 177 0.06 -2.66 21.84
C LYS A 177 -0.08 -4.18 21.67
N ALA A 178 0.62 -4.74 20.69
CA ALA A 178 0.77 -6.18 20.51
C ALA A 178 2.22 -6.54 20.16
N PRO A 179 2.73 -7.70 20.61
CA PRO A 179 4.00 -8.22 20.13
C PRO A 179 3.90 -8.54 18.64
N VAL A 180 4.90 -8.09 17.88
CA VAL A 180 5.01 -8.32 16.43
C VAL A 180 6.23 -9.19 16.15
N GLU A 181 6.04 -10.27 15.39
CA GLU A 181 7.11 -11.18 15.00
C GLU A 181 7.18 -11.36 13.48
N LEU A 182 8.40 -11.49 12.97
CA LEU A 182 8.66 -11.72 11.56
C LEU A 182 8.75 -13.23 11.27
N ILE A 183 8.07 -13.68 10.22
CA ILE A 183 8.24 -14.99 9.59
C ILE A 183 8.84 -14.74 8.20
N PRO A 184 10.18 -14.61 8.09
CA PRO A 184 10.82 -14.29 6.82
C PRO A 184 11.03 -15.56 6.00
N LYS A 185 11.05 -15.42 4.67
CA LYS A 185 11.58 -16.45 3.76
C LYS A 185 12.26 -15.78 2.58
N ILE A 186 13.42 -16.32 2.19
CA ILE A 186 14.20 -15.87 1.04
C ILE A 186 14.60 -17.08 0.21
N GLY A 187 15.19 -16.86 -0.97
CA GLY A 187 15.64 -17.94 -1.85
C GLY A 187 14.64 -18.36 -2.93
N GLY A 188 13.62 -17.54 -3.20
CA GLY A 188 12.69 -17.74 -4.32
C GLY A 188 11.55 -18.73 -4.06
N GLU A 189 11.48 -19.30 -2.86
CA GLU A 189 10.38 -20.17 -2.43
C GLU A 189 9.35 -19.44 -1.58
N ILE A 190 8.08 -19.81 -1.76
CA ILE A 190 6.95 -19.30 -0.99
C ILE A 190 6.83 -20.11 0.31
N HIS A 191 6.39 -19.48 1.39
CA HIS A 191 6.03 -20.20 2.60
C HIS A 191 4.94 -21.23 2.30
N THR A 192 5.06 -22.41 2.87
CA THR A 192 3.96 -23.37 2.95
C THR A 192 3.05 -23.02 4.14
N PRO A 193 1.76 -23.40 4.10
CA PRO A 193 0.88 -23.21 5.24
C PRO A 193 1.41 -23.90 6.52
N LYS A 194 2.08 -25.06 6.38
CA LYS A 194 2.67 -25.79 7.51
C LYS A 194 3.79 -25.01 8.17
N GLU A 195 4.72 -24.45 7.39
CA GLU A 195 5.82 -23.63 7.90
C GLU A 195 5.27 -22.44 8.72
N ILE A 196 4.22 -21.76 8.22
CA ILE A 196 3.58 -20.65 8.95
C ILE A 196 2.97 -21.14 10.27
N ILE A 197 2.24 -22.25 10.25
CA ILE A 197 1.60 -22.82 11.46
C ILE A 197 2.63 -23.23 12.50
N GLU A 198 3.71 -23.90 12.08
CA GLU A 198 4.78 -24.36 12.96
C GLU A 198 5.43 -23.18 13.67
N ARG A 199 5.79 -22.13 12.93
CA ARG A 199 6.37 -20.91 13.50
C ARG A 199 5.43 -20.21 14.49
N ILE A 200 4.12 -20.19 14.23
CA ILE A 200 3.15 -19.64 15.16
C ILE A 200 3.09 -20.48 16.45
N LYS A 201 3.08 -21.81 16.32
CA LYS A 201 2.96 -22.72 17.47
C LYS A 201 4.19 -22.78 18.35
N ASP A 202 5.38 -22.72 17.77
CA ASP A 202 6.63 -22.73 18.53
C ASP A 202 6.70 -21.52 19.49
N ASN A 203 6.07 -20.41 19.08
CA ASN A 203 6.05 -19.16 19.83
C ASN A 203 4.80 -18.99 20.71
N LEU A 204 3.98 -20.03 20.86
CA LEU A 204 2.87 -20.13 21.84
C LEU A 204 3.27 -20.95 23.09
N ARG A 205 4.41 -21.64 23.04
CA ARG A 205 5.00 -22.35 24.18
C ARG A 205 5.84 -21.41 25.04
#